data_AF-A0A3C1WEW9-F1
#
_entry.id   AF-A0A3C1WEW9-F1
#
_cell.length_a   1.000
_cell.length_b   1.000
_cell.length_c   1.000
_cell.angle_alpha   90.00
_cell.angle_beta   90.00
_cell.angle_gamma   90.00
#
_symmetry.space_group_name_H-M   'P 1'
#
loop_
_entity.id
_entity.type
_entity.pdbx_description
1 polymer ?
#
loop_
_entity_poly.entity_id
_entity_poly.type
_entity_poly.pdbx_seq_one_letter_code
_entity_poly.pdbx_strand_id
1 'polypeptide(L)'
;MYCGIAIAVPDTTFWKPPVYTRLDSLFVAAATGEPRFQLLRDSSEKALLTMDTVGLQYLLDHRLTKQTPRQRHYVEMFFMMAADSGRNSKPRMLLSRALASSPDTLRSQLLYIGSQMRDSAFRREAIPYLHSDSESVRRMAVRTLGSYPNPENLPLLWDGLEKTRGLELQQRLWALDQQGPLAEWKRLIPLLQDSLFFNRQKVRDMLSKTADSALAKP
;
A
#
# COMPACT_ATOMS: atom_id res chain seq x y z
N MET A 1 -55.04 -21.03 -11.48
CA MET A 1 -54.21 -22.09 -12.09
C MET A 1 -52.78 -21.55 -12.15
N TYR A 2 -51.99 -21.78 -11.10
CA TYR A 2 -50.61 -21.26 -10.99
C TYR A 2 -49.64 -22.34 -11.48
N CYS A 3 -48.91 -22.07 -12.57
CA CYS A 3 -47.76 -22.87 -12.99
C CYS A 3 -46.57 -22.51 -12.11
N GLY A 4 -46.18 -23.41 -11.21
CA GLY A 4 -44.93 -23.32 -10.46
C GLY A 4 -43.76 -23.68 -11.36
N ILE A 5 -42.90 -22.71 -11.67
CA ILE A 5 -41.61 -22.95 -12.30
C ILE A 5 -40.66 -23.41 -11.19
N ALA A 6 -40.37 -24.71 -11.16
CA ALA A 6 -39.31 -25.26 -10.33
C ALA A 6 -37.95 -24.87 -10.95
N ILE A 7 -37.26 -23.91 -10.33
CA ILE A 7 -35.85 -23.63 -10.65
C ILE A 7 -35.03 -24.71 -9.95
N ALA A 8 -34.47 -25.64 -10.72
CA ALA A 8 -33.50 -26.60 -10.22
C ALA A 8 -32.25 -25.84 -9.78
N VAL A 9 -32.02 -25.78 -8.46
CA VAL A 9 -30.73 -25.39 -7.89
C VAL A 9 -29.76 -26.52 -8.21
N PRO A 10 -28.68 -26.29 -8.98
CA PRO A 10 -27.75 -27.35 -9.29
C PRO A 10 -27.12 -27.87 -8.00
N ASP A 11 -27.15 -29.20 -7.89
CA ASP A 11 -26.61 -30.01 -6.81
C ASP A 11 -25.19 -29.56 -6.45
N THR A 12 -25.00 -29.07 -5.23
CA THR A 12 -23.72 -28.60 -4.67
C THR A 12 -22.81 -29.78 -4.33
N THR A 13 -22.63 -30.68 -5.30
CA THR A 13 -21.56 -31.65 -5.29
C THR A 13 -20.25 -30.88 -5.11
N PHE A 14 -19.62 -31.11 -3.97
CA PHE A 14 -18.42 -30.42 -3.50
C PHE A 14 -17.30 -30.56 -4.52
N TRP A 15 -17.23 -29.62 -5.47
CA TRP A 15 -16.00 -29.39 -6.21
C TRP A 15 -14.96 -28.97 -5.19
N LYS A 16 -14.02 -29.86 -4.90
CA LYS A 16 -12.81 -29.59 -4.13
C LYS A 16 -11.69 -29.31 -5.13
N PRO A 17 -11.53 -28.06 -5.59
CA PRO A 17 -10.34 -27.69 -6.33
C PRO A 17 -9.11 -28.06 -5.48
N PRO A 18 -7.98 -28.44 -6.11
CA PRO A 18 -6.69 -28.45 -5.42
C PRO A 18 -6.55 -27.21 -4.53
N VAL A 19 -5.93 -27.35 -3.35
CA VAL A 19 -5.87 -26.30 -2.31
C VAL A 19 -5.49 -24.92 -2.89
N TYR A 20 -4.61 -24.90 -3.88
CA TYR A 20 -4.11 -23.70 -4.56
C TYR A 20 -5.10 -23.08 -5.56
N THR A 21 -5.85 -23.90 -6.32
CA THR A 21 -7.00 -23.42 -7.10
C THR A 21 -8.16 -22.97 -6.22
N ARG A 22 -8.32 -23.54 -5.01
CA ARG A 22 -9.29 -23.04 -4.03
C ARG A 22 -8.91 -21.64 -3.55
N LEU A 23 -7.64 -21.41 -3.18
CA LEU A 23 -7.16 -20.09 -2.79
C LEU A 23 -7.42 -19.05 -3.88
N ASP A 24 -7.24 -19.42 -5.14
CA ASP A 24 -7.52 -18.55 -6.27
C ASP A 24 -9.00 -18.23 -6.45
N SER A 25 -9.87 -19.23 -6.36
CA SER A 25 -11.31 -19.01 -6.42
C SER A 25 -11.81 -18.16 -5.26
N LEU A 26 -11.31 -18.42 -4.04
CA LEU A 26 -11.63 -17.62 -2.85
C LEU A 26 -11.16 -16.18 -3.02
N PHE A 27 -9.92 -15.98 -3.49
CA PHE A 27 -9.36 -14.66 -3.74
C PHE A 27 -10.13 -13.89 -4.82
N VAL A 28 -10.43 -14.53 -5.96
CA VAL A 28 -11.22 -13.91 -7.04
C VAL A 28 -12.61 -13.54 -6.53
N ALA A 29 -13.30 -14.47 -5.85
CA ALA A 29 -14.61 -14.21 -5.28
C ALA A 29 -14.58 -13.02 -4.32
N ALA A 30 -13.56 -12.99 -3.45
CA ALA A 30 -13.41 -11.93 -2.47
C ALA A 30 -13.06 -10.58 -3.12
N ALA A 31 -12.34 -10.60 -4.25
CA ALA A 31 -11.92 -9.41 -5.01
C ALA A 31 -12.95 -8.89 -6.03
N THR A 32 -14.10 -9.54 -6.21
CA THR A 32 -15.13 -9.09 -7.17
C THR A 32 -15.85 -7.82 -6.70
N GLY A 33 -16.05 -7.66 -5.39
CA GLY A 33 -16.80 -6.54 -4.83
C GLY A 33 -18.28 -6.47 -5.22
N GLU A 34 -18.82 -7.52 -5.85
CA GLU A 34 -20.22 -7.53 -6.31
C GLU A 34 -21.16 -8.00 -5.18
N PRO A 35 -22.27 -7.30 -4.91
CA PRO A 35 -23.19 -7.64 -3.81
C PRO A 35 -23.73 -9.08 -3.87
N ARG A 36 -23.92 -9.63 -5.07
CA ARG A 36 -24.39 -11.02 -5.26
C ARG A 36 -23.40 -12.08 -4.78
N PHE A 37 -22.12 -11.73 -4.59
CA PHE A 37 -21.09 -12.64 -4.08
C PHE A 37 -20.70 -12.34 -2.62
N GLN A 38 -21.48 -11.52 -1.92
CA GLN A 38 -21.18 -11.07 -0.55
C GLN A 38 -20.92 -12.22 0.42
N LEU A 39 -21.80 -13.23 0.46
CA LEU A 39 -21.63 -14.41 1.32
C LEU A 39 -20.36 -15.22 0.98
N LEU A 40 -20.06 -15.37 -0.31
CA LEU A 40 -18.86 -16.07 -0.77
C LEU A 40 -17.60 -15.27 -0.42
N ARG A 41 -17.64 -13.94 -0.53
CA ARG A 41 -16.56 -13.04 -0.10
C ARG A 41 -16.29 -13.17 1.38
N ASP A 42 -17.31 -13.05 2.23
CA ASP A 42 -17.11 -13.05 3.69
C ASP A 42 -16.55 -14.41 4.16
N SER A 43 -16.99 -15.51 3.55
CA SER A 43 -16.42 -16.84 3.76
C SER A 43 -14.97 -16.95 3.27
N SER A 44 -14.68 -16.39 2.10
CA SER A 44 -13.33 -16.38 1.51
C SER A 44 -12.35 -15.52 2.31
N GLU A 45 -12.78 -14.37 2.78
CA GLU A 45 -12.02 -13.47 3.66
C GLU A 45 -11.65 -14.18 4.95
N LYS A 46 -12.60 -14.87 5.59
CA LYS A 46 -12.35 -15.67 6.80
C LYS A 46 -11.33 -16.79 6.55
N ALA A 47 -11.42 -17.47 5.42
CA ALA A 47 -10.46 -18.51 5.04
C ALA A 47 -9.06 -17.94 4.79
N LEU A 48 -8.95 -16.80 4.11
CA LEU A 48 -7.69 -16.12 3.84
C LEU A 48 -7.05 -15.53 5.12
N LEU A 49 -7.85 -15.04 6.06
CA LEU A 49 -7.38 -14.57 7.37
C LEU A 49 -6.78 -15.67 8.25
N THR A 50 -7.14 -16.93 8.00
CA THR A 50 -6.60 -18.09 8.71
C THR A 50 -5.49 -18.80 7.92
N MET A 51 -5.10 -18.24 6.77
CA MET A 51 -4.08 -18.77 5.89
C MET A 51 -2.68 -18.62 6.51
N ASP A 52 -1.84 -19.62 6.29
CA ASP A 52 -0.45 -19.60 6.73
C ASP A 52 0.47 -18.83 5.77
N THR A 53 1.76 -18.79 6.09
CA THR A 53 2.76 -18.14 5.24
C THR A 53 2.93 -18.81 3.87
N VAL A 54 2.59 -20.09 3.74
CA VAL A 54 2.68 -20.83 2.48
C VAL A 54 1.60 -20.35 1.50
N GLY A 55 0.37 -20.21 1.98
CA GLY A 55 -0.70 -19.63 1.16
C GLY A 55 -0.44 -18.17 0.79
N LEU A 56 0.16 -17.38 1.70
CA LEU A 56 0.53 -15.99 1.39
C LEU A 56 1.62 -15.92 0.30
N GLN A 57 2.62 -16.80 0.36
CA GLN A 57 3.64 -16.91 -0.69
C GLN A 57 3.02 -17.29 -2.03
N TYR A 58 2.08 -18.25 -2.04
CA TYR A 58 1.36 -18.61 -3.25
C TYR A 58 0.64 -17.40 -3.89
N LEU A 59 -0.04 -16.57 -3.09
CA LEU A 59 -0.71 -15.37 -3.59
C LEU A 59 0.28 -14.30 -4.10
N LEU A 60 1.44 -14.14 -3.46
CA LEU A 60 2.51 -13.26 -3.96
C LEU A 60 2.92 -13.66 -5.38
N ASP A 61 3.15 -14.96 -5.57
CA ASP A 61 3.68 -15.51 -6.82
C ASP A 61 2.65 -15.49 -7.96
N HIS A 62 1.36 -15.64 -7.64
CA HIS A 62 0.32 -15.91 -8.64
C HIS A 62 -0.72 -14.81 -8.79
N ARG A 63 -0.89 -13.92 -7.80
CA ARG A 63 -2.09 -13.08 -7.71
C ARG A 63 -1.84 -11.61 -7.56
N LEU A 64 -0.59 -11.15 -7.58
CA LEU A 64 -0.25 -9.73 -7.57
C LEU A 64 0.00 -9.09 -8.94
N THR A 65 -0.25 -9.81 -10.05
CA THR A 65 -0.06 -9.28 -11.41
C THR A 65 -1.35 -9.35 -12.24
N LYS A 66 -1.41 -8.55 -13.31
CA LYS A 66 -2.50 -8.54 -14.32
C LYS A 66 -3.92 -8.29 -13.76
N GLN A 67 -4.04 -7.45 -12.75
CA GLN A 67 -5.31 -7.08 -12.12
C GLN A 67 -5.94 -5.84 -12.77
N THR A 68 -7.27 -5.79 -12.80
CA THR A 68 -8.00 -4.52 -13.00
C THR A 68 -7.82 -3.60 -11.77
N PRO A 69 -8.03 -2.28 -11.89
CA PRO A 69 -7.94 -1.36 -10.74
C PRO A 69 -8.83 -1.77 -9.56
N ARG A 70 -10.03 -2.27 -9.84
CA ARG A 70 -10.96 -2.76 -8.81
C ARG A 70 -10.42 -4.00 -8.10
N GLN A 71 -9.93 -4.98 -8.87
CA GLN A 71 -9.31 -6.18 -8.29
C GLN A 71 -8.11 -5.79 -7.44
N ARG A 72 -7.23 -4.91 -7.94
CA ARG A 72 -6.05 -4.42 -7.22
C ARG A 72 -6.39 -3.89 -5.84
N HIS A 73 -7.42 -3.06 -5.73
CA HIS A 73 -7.86 -2.52 -4.45
C HIS A 73 -8.21 -3.64 -3.44
N TYR A 74 -8.99 -4.63 -3.85
CA TYR A 74 -9.34 -5.74 -2.97
C TYR A 74 -8.14 -6.62 -2.63
N VAL A 75 -7.26 -6.86 -3.61
CA VAL A 75 -6.01 -7.57 -3.38
C VAL A 75 -5.19 -6.88 -2.28
N GLU A 76 -4.97 -5.57 -2.39
CA GLU A 76 -4.26 -4.79 -1.38
C GLU A 76 -4.93 -4.92 -0.01
N MET A 77 -6.26 -4.81 0.06
CA MET A 77 -7.03 -5.01 1.29
C MET A 77 -6.80 -6.39 1.90
N PHE A 78 -6.82 -7.46 1.12
CA PHE A 78 -6.58 -8.82 1.64
C PHE A 78 -5.17 -9.01 2.17
N PHE A 79 -4.17 -8.51 1.45
CA PHE A 79 -2.79 -8.58 1.91
C PHE A 79 -2.59 -7.82 3.22
N MET A 80 -3.22 -6.65 3.36
CA MET A 80 -3.23 -5.92 4.64
C MET A 80 -3.91 -6.71 5.75
N MET A 81 -5.11 -7.25 5.50
CA MET A 81 -5.86 -8.04 6.49
C MET A 81 -5.12 -9.29 6.95
N ALA A 82 -4.53 -10.04 6.02
CA ALA A 82 -3.73 -11.23 6.33
C ALA A 82 -2.49 -10.86 7.16
N ALA A 83 -1.86 -9.73 6.83
CA ALA A 83 -0.68 -9.24 7.51
C ALA A 83 -0.97 -8.55 8.86
N ASP A 84 -2.20 -8.07 9.07
CA ASP A 84 -2.64 -7.37 10.28
C ASP A 84 -3.49 -8.24 11.22
N SER A 85 -3.58 -9.55 10.96
CA SER A 85 -4.35 -10.51 11.78
C SER A 85 -3.88 -10.66 13.25
N GLY A 86 -2.94 -9.82 13.71
CA GLY A 86 -2.60 -9.59 15.12
C GLY A 86 -1.87 -10.75 15.82
N ARG A 87 -1.68 -11.89 15.16
CA ARG A 87 -1.16 -13.11 15.79
C ARG A 87 0.28 -13.46 15.40
N ASN A 88 0.85 -12.80 14.38
CA ASN A 88 2.15 -13.20 13.84
C ASN A 88 2.81 -12.07 13.02
N SER A 89 4.09 -11.77 13.26
CA SER A 89 4.88 -10.85 12.44
C SER A 89 5.38 -11.47 11.13
N LYS A 90 5.35 -12.81 11.02
CA LYS A 90 5.84 -13.55 9.84
C LYS A 90 5.19 -13.11 8.52
N PRO A 91 3.86 -12.93 8.41
CA PRO A 91 3.24 -12.40 7.19
C PRO A 91 3.82 -11.04 6.79
N ARG A 92 3.97 -10.10 7.72
CA ARG A 92 4.51 -8.76 7.44
C ARG A 92 5.95 -8.83 6.93
N MET A 93 6.78 -9.66 7.58
CA MET A 93 8.16 -9.89 7.15
C MET A 93 8.25 -10.59 5.79
N LEU A 94 7.34 -11.52 5.48
CA LEU A 94 7.28 -12.18 4.19
C LEU A 94 7.01 -11.14 3.08
N LEU A 95 6.01 -10.28 3.29
CA LEU A 95 5.64 -9.26 2.31
C LEU A 95 6.74 -8.20 2.13
N SER A 96 7.39 -7.75 3.21
CA SER A 96 8.47 -6.77 3.09
C SER A 96 9.70 -7.36 2.38
N ARG A 97 10.07 -8.62 2.68
CA ARG A 97 11.19 -9.30 2.02
C ARG A 97 10.94 -9.58 0.54
N ALA A 98 9.69 -9.75 0.13
CA ALA A 98 9.33 -9.96 -1.27
C ALA A 98 9.70 -8.76 -2.16
N LEU A 99 9.90 -7.55 -1.61
CA LEU A 99 10.32 -6.37 -2.38
C LEU A 99 11.61 -6.60 -3.19
N ALA A 100 12.57 -7.33 -2.61
CA ALA A 100 13.87 -7.59 -3.21
C ALA A 100 13.77 -8.34 -4.54
N SER A 101 12.92 -9.37 -4.60
CA SER A 101 12.76 -10.24 -5.76
C SER A 101 11.61 -9.85 -6.70
N SER A 102 10.82 -8.83 -6.35
CA SER A 102 9.63 -8.44 -7.11
C SER A 102 9.94 -7.59 -8.34
N PRO A 103 9.21 -7.71 -9.46
CA PRO A 103 9.24 -6.70 -10.51
C PRO A 103 8.67 -5.34 -10.03
N ASP A 104 8.97 -4.25 -10.72
CA ASP A 104 8.60 -2.88 -10.29
C ASP A 104 7.10 -2.69 -10.05
N THR A 105 6.25 -3.28 -10.89
CA THR A 105 4.79 -3.20 -10.73
C THR A 105 4.32 -3.78 -9.40
N LEU A 106 4.84 -4.95 -9.05
CA LEU A 106 4.58 -5.62 -7.79
C LEU A 106 5.23 -4.87 -6.62
N ARG A 107 6.48 -4.41 -6.80
CA ARG A 107 7.22 -3.67 -5.78
C ARG A 107 6.48 -2.40 -5.37
N SER A 108 5.98 -1.61 -6.32
CA SER A 108 5.15 -0.43 -6.02
C SER A 108 3.91 -0.79 -5.20
N GLN A 109 3.24 -1.90 -5.54
CA GLN A 109 2.05 -2.36 -4.83
C GLN A 109 2.39 -2.83 -3.40
N LEU A 110 3.47 -3.56 -3.20
CA LEU A 110 3.94 -3.98 -1.88
C LEU A 110 4.35 -2.78 -1.01
N LEU A 111 5.06 -1.79 -1.58
CA LEU A 111 5.39 -0.55 -0.88
C LEU A 111 4.13 0.23 -0.49
N TYR A 112 3.12 0.28 -1.36
CA TYR A 112 1.82 0.85 -1.05
C TYR A 112 1.15 0.13 0.13
N ILE A 113 1.06 -1.21 0.09
CA ILE A 113 0.53 -2.04 1.18
C ILE A 113 1.27 -1.73 2.48
N GLY A 114 2.61 -1.74 2.46
CA GLY A 114 3.44 -1.39 3.61
C GLY A 114 3.17 0.01 4.16
N SER A 115 2.92 0.99 3.27
CA SER A 115 2.57 2.35 3.65
C SER A 115 1.22 2.46 4.36
N GLN A 116 0.25 1.62 3.99
CA GLN A 116 -1.06 1.59 4.63
C GLN A 116 -0.98 0.92 6.00
N MET A 117 -0.17 -0.14 6.11
CA MET A 117 0.05 -0.84 7.37
C MET A 117 0.90 -0.06 8.37
N ARG A 118 1.67 0.95 7.92
CA ARG A 118 2.61 1.74 8.73
C ARG A 118 3.60 0.87 9.50
N ASP A 119 4.06 -0.20 8.85
CA ASP A 119 4.89 -1.22 9.49
C ASP A 119 6.40 -0.91 9.35
N SER A 120 7.14 -1.06 10.43
CA SER A 120 8.58 -0.75 10.47
C SER A 120 9.45 -1.72 9.66
N ALA A 121 8.98 -2.94 9.40
CA ALA A 121 9.69 -3.87 8.51
C ALA A 121 9.72 -3.31 7.09
N PHE A 122 8.60 -2.77 6.60
CA PHE A 122 8.54 -2.13 5.29
C PHE A 122 9.37 -0.87 5.21
N ARG A 123 9.44 -0.06 6.29
CA ARG A 123 10.31 1.12 6.33
C ARG A 123 11.75 0.75 5.97
N ARG A 124 12.33 -0.27 6.62
CA ARG A 124 13.72 -0.67 6.39
C ARG A 124 13.93 -1.16 4.96
N GLU A 125 13.04 -2.02 4.47
CA GLU A 125 13.16 -2.58 3.12
C GLU A 125 12.85 -1.54 2.01
N ALA A 126 12.19 -0.42 2.31
CA ALA A 126 11.88 0.63 1.34
C ALA A 126 13.07 1.54 0.99
N ILE A 127 14.06 1.66 1.87
CA ILE A 127 15.18 2.62 1.72
C ILE A 127 15.94 2.45 0.38
N PRO A 128 16.33 1.24 -0.06
CA PRO A 128 17.05 1.07 -1.33
C PRO A 128 16.26 1.57 -2.55
N TYR A 129 14.94 1.66 -2.44
CA TYR A 129 14.05 2.00 -3.54
C TYR A 129 13.77 3.50 -3.68
N LEU A 130 14.32 4.34 -2.80
CA LEU A 130 14.28 5.80 -2.94
C LEU A 130 15.00 6.30 -4.21
N HIS A 131 15.91 5.48 -4.76
CA HIS A 131 16.68 5.75 -5.97
C HIS A 131 16.40 4.75 -7.10
N SER A 132 15.28 4.02 -7.05
CA SER A 132 14.87 3.14 -8.15
C SER A 132 14.74 3.91 -9.46
N ASP A 133 15.01 3.29 -10.62
CA ASP A 133 14.78 3.91 -11.92
C ASP A 133 13.29 4.19 -12.19
N SER A 134 12.40 3.38 -11.60
CA SER A 134 10.95 3.54 -11.72
C SER A 134 10.43 4.63 -10.78
N GLU A 135 9.87 5.70 -11.36
CA GLU A 135 9.24 6.80 -10.61
C GLU A 135 8.11 6.27 -9.69
N SER A 136 7.34 5.30 -10.15
CA SER A 136 6.27 4.67 -9.36
C SER A 136 6.83 4.02 -8.09
N VAL A 137 7.95 3.30 -8.21
CA VAL A 137 8.62 2.63 -7.09
C VAL A 137 9.20 3.68 -6.13
N ARG A 138 9.91 4.69 -6.64
CA ARG A 138 10.44 5.79 -5.80
C ARG A 138 9.35 6.48 -5.01
N ARG A 139 8.24 6.84 -5.66
CA ARG A 139 7.09 7.49 -5.03
C ARG A 139 6.50 6.62 -3.93
N MET A 140 6.34 5.32 -4.17
CA MET A 140 5.80 4.44 -3.14
C MET A 140 6.78 4.21 -1.99
N ALA A 141 8.09 4.16 -2.24
CA ALA A 141 9.11 4.09 -1.19
C ALA A 141 9.07 5.34 -0.28
N VAL A 142 9.02 6.53 -0.89
CA VAL A 142 8.81 7.80 -0.17
C VAL A 142 7.51 7.78 0.64
N ARG A 143 6.42 7.24 0.06
CA ARG A 143 5.14 7.10 0.75
C ARG A 143 5.27 6.20 1.98
N THR A 144 5.93 5.04 1.85
CA THR A 144 6.19 4.11 2.97
C THR A 144 6.92 4.81 4.12
N LEU A 145 7.97 5.58 3.82
CA LEU A 145 8.70 6.37 4.83
C LEU A 145 7.81 7.46 5.46
N GLY A 146 7.01 8.16 4.65
CA GLY A 146 6.08 9.19 5.13
C GLY A 146 5.00 8.65 6.07
N SER A 147 4.49 7.46 5.79
CA SER A 147 3.47 6.78 6.61
C SER A 147 3.95 6.34 7.99
N TYR A 148 5.27 6.33 8.23
CA TYR A 148 5.88 5.96 9.50
C TYR A 148 6.82 7.08 9.98
N PRO A 149 6.33 8.04 10.79
CA PRO A 149 7.16 9.12 11.31
C PRO A 149 8.34 8.55 12.10
N ASN A 150 9.56 8.80 11.61
CA ASN A 150 10.80 8.41 12.26
C ASN A 150 11.86 9.47 11.94
N PRO A 151 12.57 10.02 12.93
CA PRO A 151 13.59 11.05 12.70
C PRO A 151 14.65 10.67 11.67
N GLU A 152 15.03 9.39 11.57
CA GLU A 152 15.99 8.88 10.59
C GLU A 152 15.47 8.96 9.13
N ASN A 153 14.17 9.10 8.91
CA ASN A 153 13.61 9.27 7.58
C ASN A 153 13.86 10.67 7.02
N LEU A 154 14.05 11.69 7.88
CA LEU A 154 14.18 13.07 7.44
C LEU A 154 15.34 13.27 6.44
N PRO A 155 16.59 12.85 6.74
CA PRO A 155 17.69 12.99 5.78
C PRO A 155 17.40 12.31 4.44
N LEU A 156 16.76 11.13 4.47
CA LEU A 156 16.40 10.35 3.28
C LEU A 156 15.34 11.05 2.41
N LEU A 157 14.34 11.66 3.04
CA LEU A 157 13.27 12.39 2.35
C LEU A 157 13.76 13.71 1.75
N TRP A 158 14.71 14.34 2.42
CA TRP A 158 15.39 15.56 1.96
C TRP A 158 16.38 15.31 0.82
N ASP A 159 16.93 14.12 0.71
CA ASP A 159 17.95 13.82 -0.28
C ASP A 159 17.41 14.05 -1.71
N GLY A 160 18.12 14.86 -2.49
CA GLY A 160 17.76 15.20 -3.87
C GLY A 160 16.44 15.96 -4.06
N LEU A 161 15.79 16.47 -2.99
CA LEU A 161 14.48 17.12 -3.09
C LEU A 161 14.47 18.30 -4.09
N GLU A 162 15.52 19.12 -4.09
CA GLU A 162 15.65 20.32 -4.94
C GLU A 162 15.76 19.99 -6.44
N LYS A 163 16.09 18.74 -6.78
CA LYS A 163 16.15 18.23 -8.16
C LYS A 163 14.90 17.44 -8.55
N THR A 164 14.08 17.07 -7.57
CA THR A 164 12.85 16.30 -7.78
C THR A 164 11.74 17.20 -8.30
N ARG A 165 10.92 16.73 -9.25
CA ARG A 165 9.84 17.50 -9.88
C ARG A 165 8.54 16.69 -9.92
N GLY A 166 7.45 17.35 -10.29
CA GLY A 166 6.19 16.68 -10.61
C GLY A 166 5.53 15.99 -9.41
N LEU A 167 4.96 14.81 -9.66
CA LEU A 167 4.27 13.98 -8.67
C LEU A 167 5.22 13.35 -7.64
N GLU A 168 6.49 13.18 -7.99
CA GLU A 168 7.51 12.70 -7.05
C GLU A 168 7.81 13.75 -5.98
N LEU A 169 7.95 15.02 -6.38
CA LEU A 169 8.13 16.13 -5.44
C LEU A 169 6.93 16.25 -4.51
N GLN A 170 5.72 16.16 -5.06
CA GLN A 170 4.48 16.17 -4.28
C GLN A 170 4.49 15.10 -3.18
N GLN A 171 4.92 13.88 -3.53
CA GLN A 171 4.97 12.75 -2.61
C GLN A 171 6.03 12.93 -1.51
N ARG A 172 7.19 13.50 -1.84
CA ARG A 172 8.24 13.85 -0.87
C ARG A 172 7.80 14.96 0.08
N LEU A 173 7.18 16.02 -0.42
CA LEU A 173 6.62 17.10 0.40
C LEU A 173 5.54 16.59 1.36
N TRP A 174 4.65 15.71 0.88
CA TRP A 174 3.69 15.04 1.75
C TRP A 174 4.37 14.23 2.85
N ALA A 175 5.38 13.43 2.52
CA ALA A 175 6.08 12.58 3.47
C ALA A 175 6.85 13.38 4.52
N LEU A 176 7.49 14.49 4.11
CA LEU A 176 8.15 15.43 5.01
C LEU A 176 7.16 16.05 6.01
N ASP A 177 6.00 16.49 5.54
CA ASP A 177 4.94 17.04 6.40
C ASP A 177 4.40 16.01 7.42
N GLN A 178 4.54 14.71 7.14
CA GLN A 178 4.18 13.66 8.12
C GLN A 178 5.25 13.48 9.22
N GLN A 179 6.49 13.91 9.02
CA GLN A 179 7.57 13.70 10.00
C GLN A 179 7.50 14.68 11.19
N GLY A 180 6.68 15.73 11.11
CA GLY A 180 6.57 16.77 12.13
C GLY A 180 7.39 18.02 11.81
N PRO A 181 7.72 18.86 12.82
CA PRO A 181 8.41 20.12 12.60
C PRO A 181 9.76 19.95 11.90
N LEU A 182 9.98 20.73 10.84
CA LEU A 182 11.16 20.60 9.98
C LEU A 182 12.23 21.61 10.39
N ALA A 183 13.35 21.14 10.94
CA ALA A 183 14.49 22.00 11.26
C ALA A 183 15.07 22.68 9.99
N GLU A 184 15.07 21.97 8.86
CA GLU A 184 15.61 22.43 7.58
C GLU A 184 14.57 23.15 6.70
N TRP A 185 13.52 23.73 7.28
CA TRP A 185 12.40 24.35 6.54
C TRP A 185 12.83 25.37 5.48
N LYS A 186 13.99 26.05 5.64
CA LYS A 186 14.52 27.00 4.66
C LYS A 186 14.77 26.37 3.29
N ARG A 187 15.04 25.06 3.24
CA ARG A 187 15.19 24.29 2.00
C ARG A 187 13.89 24.23 1.18
N LEU A 188 12.74 24.51 1.78
CA LEU A 188 11.46 24.58 1.08
C LEU A 188 11.28 25.89 0.29
N ILE A 189 12.01 26.96 0.62
CA ILE A 189 11.80 28.29 0.01
C ILE A 189 11.95 28.25 -1.52
N PRO A 190 12.99 27.63 -2.11
CA PRO A 190 13.11 27.57 -3.57
C PRO A 190 11.93 26.84 -4.24
N LEU A 191 11.29 25.91 -3.53
CA LEU A 191 10.18 25.11 -4.05
C LEU A 191 8.86 25.91 -4.16
N LEU A 192 8.80 27.13 -3.60
CA LEU A 192 7.71 28.07 -3.85
C LEU A 192 7.62 28.51 -5.33
N GLN A 193 8.67 28.26 -6.11
CA GLN A 193 8.72 28.52 -7.55
C GLN A 193 8.45 27.26 -8.40
N ASP A 194 8.06 26.14 -7.79
CA ASP A 194 7.73 24.91 -8.53
C ASP A 194 6.60 25.17 -9.54
N SER A 195 6.63 24.50 -10.70
CA SER A 195 5.64 24.72 -11.76
C SER A 195 4.23 24.25 -11.36
N LEU A 196 4.11 23.24 -10.49
CA LEU A 196 2.82 22.72 -10.06
C LEU A 196 2.25 23.51 -8.88
N PHE A 197 1.02 24.01 -9.06
CA PHE A 197 0.31 24.76 -8.03
C PHE A 197 0.20 24.01 -6.70
N PHE A 198 -0.12 22.71 -6.75
CA PHE A 198 -0.25 21.88 -5.55
C PHE A 198 1.05 21.79 -4.73
N ASN A 199 2.22 21.71 -5.38
CA ASN A 199 3.50 21.69 -4.69
C ASN A 199 3.77 23.03 -4.00
N ARG A 200 3.56 24.14 -4.71
CA ARG A 200 3.70 25.49 -4.13
C ARG A 200 2.78 25.68 -2.93
N GLN A 201 1.52 25.23 -3.03
CA GLN A 201 0.56 25.34 -1.93
C GLN A 201 1.00 24.52 -0.72
N LYS A 202 1.40 23.26 -0.93
CA LYS A 202 1.88 22.39 0.15
C LYS A 202 3.09 22.99 0.87
N VAL A 203 4.03 23.58 0.13
CA VAL A 203 5.19 24.28 0.68
C VAL A 203 4.75 25.47 1.55
N ARG A 204 3.81 26.30 1.08
CA ARG A 204 3.27 27.41 1.89
C ARG A 204 2.67 26.93 3.20
N ASP A 205 1.86 25.86 3.15
CA ASP A 205 1.25 25.29 4.35
C ASP A 205 2.31 24.81 5.35
N MET A 206 3.36 24.13 4.87
CA MET A 206 4.47 23.65 5.70
C MET A 206 5.28 24.79 6.32
N LEU A 207 5.54 25.87 5.56
CA LEU A 207 6.23 27.06 6.05
C LEU A 207 5.39 27.79 7.12
N SER A 208 4.08 27.94 6.91
CA SER A 208 3.16 28.55 7.88
C SER A 208 3.18 27.78 9.21
N LYS A 209 3.01 26.45 9.15
CA LYS A 209 3.07 25.59 10.35
C LYS A 209 4.39 25.73 11.11
N THR A 210 5.49 25.92 10.40
CA THR A 210 6.82 26.08 11.00
C THR A 210 6.97 27.44 11.66
N ALA A 211 6.45 28.51 11.04
CA ALA A 211 6.43 29.84 11.63
C ALA A 211 5.59 29.87 12.92
N ASP A 212 4.40 29.26 12.90
CA ASP A 212 3.53 29.14 14.07
C ASP A 212 4.22 28.36 15.20
N SER A 213 4.90 27.25 14.85
CA SER A 213 5.66 26.44 15.82
C SER A 213 6.88 27.17 16.40
N ALA A 214 7.50 28.07 15.64
CA ALA A 214 8.62 28.88 16.11
C ALA A 214 8.15 29.99 17.08
N LEU A 215 6.97 30.56 16.84
CA LEU A 215 6.34 31.57 17.70
C LEU A 215 5.75 30.99 18.99
N ALA A 216 5.43 29.69 19.02
CA ALA A 216 4.87 29.00 20.18
C ALA A 216 5.91 28.55 21.23
N LYS A 217 7.21 28.71 20.97
CA LYS A 217 8.26 28.43 21.96
C LYS A 217 8.48 29.69 22.83
N PRO A 218 8.24 29.63 24.15
CA PRO A 218 8.46 30.75 25.07
C PRO A 218 9.94 31.11 25.23
#